data_AF-A0AAU9Y114-F1
#
_entry.id   AF-A0AAU9Y114-F1
#
_cell.length_a   1.000
_cell.length_b   1.000
_cell.length_c   1.000
_cell.angle_alpha   90.00
_cell.angle_beta   90.00
_cell.angle_gamma   90.00
#
_symmetry.space_group_name_H-M   'P 1'
#
loop_
_entity.id
_entity.type
_entity.pdbx_description
1 polymer ?
#
loop_
_entity_poly.entity_id
_entity_poly.type
_entity_poly.pdbx_seq_one_letter_code
_entity_poly.pdbx_strand_id
1 'polypeptide(L)'
;LGDCHCTQWDFCVRFIGCDTVIMGDVMYGACCVDDFTARALGCDLMVHYGYSCLIPIDSTKGIKMLYVFVDIKLDATHFVNTVRHNFEAGKSLALLSTIQFVTTLQAVYQDLCKDYQIEIPQCKPLSPGEILGCTASRIKHKDAFM
;
A
#
# COMPACT_ATOMS: atom_id res chain seq x y z
N LEU A 1 -11.55 -20.06 -24.05
CA LEU A 1 -11.16 -19.06 -23.03
C LEU A 1 -12.32 -18.09 -22.96
N GLY A 2 -13.12 -18.18 -21.91
CA GLY A 2 -14.38 -17.45 -21.79
C GLY A 2 -14.15 -15.97 -21.48
N ASP A 3 -14.99 -15.11 -22.05
CA ASP A 3 -14.96 -13.67 -21.85
C ASP A 3 -15.28 -13.31 -20.40
N CYS A 4 -14.23 -13.18 -19.58
CA CYS A 4 -14.33 -12.55 -18.27
C CYS A 4 -14.40 -11.04 -18.44
N HIS A 5 -15.62 -10.51 -18.60
CA HIS A 5 -15.89 -9.08 -18.65
C HIS A 5 -15.60 -8.43 -17.29
N CYS A 6 -14.46 -7.76 -17.18
CA CYS A 6 -14.16 -6.86 -16.08
C CYS A 6 -13.76 -5.50 -16.68
N THR A 7 -14.40 -4.44 -16.19
CA THR A 7 -14.39 -3.09 -16.77
C THR A 7 -12.98 -2.53 -16.99
N GLN A 8 -12.02 -2.89 -16.14
CA GLN A 8 -10.62 -2.48 -16.29
C GLN A 8 -9.88 -3.20 -17.43
N TRP A 9 -10.22 -4.45 -17.72
CA TRP A 9 -9.60 -5.23 -18.80
C TRP A 9 -10.23 -4.93 -20.15
N ASP A 10 -11.54 -4.67 -20.17
CA ASP A 10 -12.23 -4.17 -21.35
C ASP A 10 -11.59 -2.87 -21.85
N PHE A 11 -11.04 -2.02 -20.97
CA PHE A 11 -10.30 -0.83 -21.37
C PHE A 11 -8.99 -1.17 -22.12
N CYS A 12 -8.18 -2.08 -21.58
CA CYS A 12 -6.92 -2.48 -22.19
C CYS A 12 -7.13 -3.11 -23.58
N VAL A 13 -8.07 -4.05 -23.69
CA VAL A 13 -8.39 -4.71 -24.96
C VAL A 13 -8.97 -3.71 -25.96
N ARG A 14 -9.83 -2.79 -25.52
CA ARG A 14 -10.56 -1.88 -26.42
C ARG A 14 -9.78 -0.65 -26.85
N PHE A 15 -8.88 -0.13 -26.01
CA PHE A 15 -8.18 1.13 -26.28
C PHE A 15 -6.66 0.98 -26.49
N ILE A 16 -6.06 -0.10 -26.00
CA ILE A 16 -4.62 -0.37 -26.15
C ILE A 16 -4.38 -1.46 -27.20
N GLY A 17 -5.34 -2.36 -27.42
CA GLY A 17 -5.24 -3.44 -28.40
C GLY A 17 -4.31 -4.56 -27.96
N CYS A 18 -4.18 -4.79 -26.64
CA CYS A 18 -3.37 -5.86 -26.08
C CYS A 18 -4.20 -7.08 -25.69
N ASP A 19 -3.62 -8.27 -25.85
CA ASP A 19 -4.14 -9.50 -25.26
C ASP A 19 -3.95 -9.45 -23.73
N THR A 20 -4.98 -9.85 -22.99
CA THR A 20 -4.99 -9.75 -21.53
C THR A 20 -5.20 -11.12 -20.89
N VAL A 21 -4.36 -11.44 -19.90
CA VAL A 21 -4.52 -12.63 -19.06
C VAL A 21 -4.79 -12.18 -17.62
N ILE A 22 -5.87 -12.70 -17.03
CA ILE A 22 -6.21 -12.47 -15.62
C ILE A 22 -5.66 -13.63 -14.81
N MET A 23 -4.77 -13.34 -13.86
CA MET A 23 -4.30 -14.35 -12.91
C MET A 23 -5.40 -14.61 -11.88
N GLY A 24 -5.92 -15.84 -11.85
CA GLY A 24 -7.01 -16.24 -10.95
C GLY A 24 -6.58 -16.58 -9.52
N ASP A 25 -5.27 -16.67 -9.28
CA ASP A 25 -4.73 -16.98 -7.96
C ASP A 25 -4.87 -15.81 -7.00
N VAL A 26 -5.08 -16.15 -5.72
CA VAL A 26 -5.26 -15.16 -4.66
C VAL A 26 -3.92 -14.56 -4.28
N MET A 27 -3.79 -13.25 -4.46
CA MET A 27 -2.62 -12.48 -4.05
C MET A 27 -2.88 -11.80 -2.71
N TYR A 28 -2.19 -12.22 -1.65
CA TYR A 28 -2.32 -11.64 -0.31
C TYR A 28 -1.42 -10.41 -0.07
N GLY A 29 -0.52 -10.10 -1.00
CA GLY A 29 0.38 -8.95 -0.95
C GLY A 29 1.44 -8.99 -2.05
N ALA A 30 2.24 -7.94 -2.19
CA ALA A 30 3.27 -7.88 -3.23
C ALA A 30 4.46 -8.82 -3.03
N CYS A 31 4.58 -9.49 -1.87
CA CYS A 31 5.57 -10.56 -1.68
C CYS A 31 5.23 -11.83 -2.47
N CYS A 32 4.04 -11.92 -3.06
CA CYS A 32 3.54 -13.07 -3.80
C CYS A 32 3.27 -12.73 -5.27
N VAL A 33 4.10 -11.92 -5.92
CA VAL A 33 3.97 -11.68 -7.37
C VAL A 33 4.28 -12.95 -8.16
N ASP A 34 3.39 -13.36 -9.07
CA ASP A 34 3.59 -14.54 -9.91
C ASP A 34 4.19 -14.16 -11.27
N ASP A 35 5.44 -13.68 -11.24
CA ASP A 35 6.20 -13.33 -12.43
C ASP A 35 6.60 -14.56 -13.25
N PHE A 36 6.72 -15.73 -12.62
CA PHE A 36 7.04 -16.99 -13.31
C PHE A 36 5.92 -17.44 -14.24
N THR A 37 4.69 -17.49 -13.76
CA THR A 37 3.55 -17.88 -14.60
C THR A 37 3.30 -16.84 -15.69
N ALA A 38 3.39 -15.55 -15.37
CA ALA A 38 3.23 -14.49 -16.37
C ALA A 38 4.24 -14.62 -17.52
N ARG A 39 5.51 -14.94 -17.22
CA ARG A 39 6.52 -15.24 -18.26
C ARG A 39 6.23 -16.53 -19.03
N ALA A 40 5.82 -17.60 -18.33
CA ALA A 40 5.51 -18.88 -18.98
C ALA A 40 4.34 -18.75 -19.97
N LEU A 41 3.42 -17.82 -19.72
CA LEU A 41 2.31 -17.47 -20.61
C LEU A 41 2.68 -16.48 -21.72
N GLY A 42 3.93 -16.01 -21.76
CA GLY A 42 4.42 -15.08 -22.79
C GLY A 42 3.97 -13.63 -22.60
N CYS A 43 3.59 -13.22 -21.39
CA CYS A 43 3.18 -11.84 -21.14
C CYS A 43 4.39 -10.88 -21.15
N ASP A 44 4.25 -9.74 -21.83
CA ASP A 44 5.28 -8.69 -21.87
C ASP A 44 5.25 -7.75 -20.65
N LEU A 45 4.09 -7.61 -20.03
CA LEU A 45 3.80 -6.69 -18.94
C LEU A 45 2.88 -7.34 -17.90
N MET A 46 3.22 -7.18 -16.63
CA MET A 46 2.36 -7.54 -15.51
C MET A 46 1.92 -6.28 -14.77
N VAL A 47 0.61 -6.13 -14.57
CA VAL A 47 0.04 -5.03 -13.76
C VAL A 47 -0.39 -5.58 -12.41
N HIS A 48 0.24 -5.12 -11.34
CA HIS A 48 -0.08 -5.52 -9.97
C HIS A 48 -0.82 -4.38 -9.26
N TYR A 49 -2.11 -4.60 -9.00
CA TYR A 49 -2.93 -3.71 -8.19
C TYR A 49 -2.81 -4.10 -6.72
N GLY A 50 -2.42 -3.17 -5.84
CA GLY A 50 -2.49 -3.40 -4.40
C GLY A 50 -1.24 -3.01 -3.60
N TYR A 51 -0.89 -3.89 -2.66
CA TYR A 51 -0.17 -3.57 -1.42
C TYR A 51 1.36 -3.56 -1.61
N SER A 52 1.94 -2.35 -1.68
CA SER A 52 3.37 -2.02 -1.48
C SER A 52 4.38 -2.74 -2.39
N CYS A 53 5.20 -2.04 -3.17
CA CYS A 53 6.20 -2.68 -4.03
C CYS A 53 7.36 -3.31 -3.23
N LEU A 54 7.19 -4.53 -2.72
CA LEU A 54 8.25 -5.23 -1.98
C LEU A 54 9.28 -5.89 -2.88
N ILE A 55 8.91 -6.28 -4.10
CA ILE A 55 9.82 -6.89 -5.07
C ILE A 55 10.39 -5.80 -5.98
N PRO A 56 11.73 -5.62 -6.01
CA PRO A 56 12.36 -4.66 -6.91
C PRO A 56 12.01 -4.99 -8.36
N ILE A 57 11.62 -3.97 -9.13
CA ILE A 57 11.29 -4.10 -10.57
C ILE A 57 12.49 -4.70 -11.35
N ASP A 58 13.72 -4.45 -10.89
CA ASP A 58 14.92 -5.00 -11.52
C ASP A 58 15.14 -6.51 -11.23
N SER A 59 14.39 -7.09 -10.28
CA SER A 59 14.47 -8.51 -9.96
C SER A 59 13.57 -9.39 -10.84
N THR A 60 12.58 -8.80 -11.52
CA THR A 60 11.68 -9.53 -12.42
C THR A 60 12.34 -9.70 -13.78
N LYS A 61 13.26 -10.67 -13.88
CA LYS A 61 14.01 -10.94 -15.11
C LYS A 61 13.07 -11.31 -16.26
N GLY A 62 12.97 -10.46 -17.28
CA GLY A 62 12.27 -10.77 -18.52
C GLY A 62 10.77 -10.44 -18.57
N ILE A 63 10.21 -9.77 -17.55
CA ILE A 63 8.85 -9.22 -17.63
C ILE A 63 8.80 -7.82 -17.01
N LYS A 64 8.14 -6.87 -17.69
CA LYS A 64 7.95 -5.52 -17.14
C LYS A 64 6.87 -5.56 -16.07
N MET A 65 7.02 -4.76 -15.02
CA MET A 65 6.04 -4.69 -13.94
C MET A 65 5.53 -3.25 -13.74
N LEU A 66 4.21 -3.09 -13.71
CA LEU A 66 3.54 -1.85 -13.35
C LEU A 66 2.77 -2.06 -12.04
N TYR A 67 3.15 -1.32 -11.01
CA TYR A 67 2.43 -1.31 -9.75
C TYR A 67 1.42 -0.18 -9.75
N VAL A 68 0.17 -0.51 -9.43
CA VAL A 68 -0.92 0.47 -9.27
C VAL A 68 -1.30 0.50 -7.80
N PHE A 69 -0.89 1.57 -7.14
CA PHE A 69 -1.23 1.82 -5.74
C PHE A 69 -2.68 2.28 -5.62
N VAL A 70 -3.36 1.78 -4.60
CA VAL A 70 -4.71 2.23 -4.22
C VAL A 70 -4.58 3.08 -2.97
N ASP A 71 -5.07 4.31 -3.06
CA ASP A 71 -5.17 5.25 -1.95
C ASP A 71 -6.60 5.29 -1.45
N ILE A 72 -6.81 4.95 -0.17
CA ILE A 72 -8.12 4.98 0.46
C ILE A 72 -8.24 6.29 1.23
N LYS A 73 -9.23 7.09 0.84
CA LYS A 73 -9.51 8.35 1.52
C LYS A 73 -10.09 8.09 2.90
N LEU A 74 -9.40 8.58 3.92
CA LEU A 74 -9.88 8.67 5.29
C LEU A 74 -10.13 10.15 5.61
N ASP A 75 -11.20 10.45 6.35
CA ASP A 75 -11.46 11.81 6.83
C ASP A 75 -10.42 12.19 7.89
N ALA A 76 -9.43 12.98 7.47
CA ALA A 76 -8.35 13.48 8.30
C ALA A 76 -8.86 14.29 9.50
N THR A 77 -9.90 15.11 9.31
CA THR A 77 -10.46 15.94 10.38
C THR A 77 -11.14 15.09 11.43
N HIS A 78 -11.94 14.11 11.00
CA HIS A 78 -12.56 13.16 11.92
C HIS A 78 -11.53 12.35 12.70
N PHE A 79 -10.47 11.89 12.04
CA PHE A 79 -9.37 11.18 12.70
C PHE A 79 -8.70 12.04 13.78
N VAL A 80 -8.26 13.25 13.43
CA VAL A 80 -7.61 14.18 14.37
C VAL A 80 -8.49 14.46 15.59
N ASN A 81 -9.78 14.73 15.37
CA ASN A 81 -10.73 14.98 16.46
C ASN A 81 -10.91 13.75 17.36
N THR A 82 -10.90 12.55 16.77
CA THR A 82 -10.98 11.31 17.53
C THR A 82 -9.75 11.10 18.40
N VAL A 83 -8.54 11.39 17.88
CA VAL A 83 -7.31 11.34 18.70
C VAL A 83 -7.40 12.32 19.86
N ARG A 84 -7.80 13.58 19.59
CA ARG A 84 -8.00 14.62 20.61
C ARG A 84 -9.00 14.27 21.68
N HIS A 85 -10.04 13.52 21.33
CA HIS A 85 -11.05 13.09 22.28
C HIS A 85 -10.55 11.98 23.21
N ASN A 86 -9.66 11.11 22.73
CA ASN A 86 -9.23 9.92 23.46
C ASN A 86 -7.90 10.10 24.22
N PHE A 87 -7.08 11.08 23.86
CA PHE A 87 -5.74 11.26 24.43
C PHE A 87 -5.50 12.69 24.91
N GLU A 88 -4.98 12.82 26.13
CA GLU A 88 -4.55 14.11 26.69
C GLU A 88 -3.37 14.69 25.91
N ALA A 89 -3.34 16.02 25.77
CA ALA A 89 -2.20 16.71 25.14
C ALA A 89 -0.88 16.43 25.87
N GLY A 90 0.22 16.39 25.13
CA GLY A 90 1.57 16.13 25.62
C GLY A 90 1.98 14.65 25.66
N LYS A 91 1.06 13.72 25.38
CA LYS A 91 1.38 12.28 25.28
C LYS A 91 2.24 11.98 24.05
N SER A 92 3.01 10.90 24.16
CA SER A 92 3.90 10.38 23.13
C SER A 92 3.21 9.29 22.33
N LEU A 93 2.85 9.59 21.08
CA LEU A 93 2.11 8.68 20.20
C LEU A 93 3.00 8.24 19.03
N ALA A 94 2.77 7.03 18.54
CA ALA A 94 3.33 6.57 17.27
C ALA A 94 2.22 6.37 16.25
N LEU A 95 2.36 7.00 15.07
CA LEU A 95 1.41 6.83 13.97
C LEU A 95 1.94 5.80 12.96
N LEU A 96 1.13 4.80 12.70
CA LEU A 96 1.34 3.66 11.82
C LEU A 96 0.10 3.45 10.94
N SER A 97 0.29 2.89 9.75
CA SER A 97 -0.80 2.57 8.83
C SER A 97 -0.33 1.53 7.81
N THR A 98 -1.25 0.99 7.03
CA THR A 98 -0.89 0.29 5.79
C THR A 98 -0.69 1.31 4.66
N ILE A 99 -0.06 0.89 3.56
CA ILE A 99 0.23 1.75 2.40
C ILE A 99 -1.00 2.51 1.88
N GLN A 100 -2.20 1.94 2.03
CA GLN A 100 -3.47 2.50 1.58
C GLN A 100 -3.86 3.80 2.28
N PHE A 101 -3.32 4.07 3.47
CA PHE A 101 -3.66 5.24 4.28
C PHE A 101 -2.47 6.14 4.59
N VAL A 102 -1.28 5.82 4.05
CA VAL A 102 -0.03 6.53 4.37
C VAL A 102 -0.13 8.02 4.01
N THR A 103 -0.85 8.36 2.94
CA THR A 103 -1.12 9.74 2.50
C THR A 103 -1.85 10.53 3.59
N THR A 104 -2.92 9.95 4.15
CA THR A 104 -3.71 10.57 5.21
C THR A 104 -2.90 10.66 6.50
N LEU A 105 -2.11 9.64 6.83
CA LEU A 105 -1.24 9.64 8.01
C LEU A 105 -0.22 10.80 7.95
N GLN A 106 0.37 11.06 6.79
CA GLN A 106 1.27 12.19 6.60
C GLN A 106 0.53 13.54 6.70
N ALA A 107 -0.73 13.60 6.23
CA ALA A 107 -1.54 14.82 6.32
C ALA A 107 -1.90 15.18 7.78
N VAL A 108 -2.32 14.20 8.58
CA VAL A 108 -2.74 14.43 9.97
C VAL A 108 -1.59 14.70 10.93
N TYR A 109 -0.35 14.33 10.56
CA TYR A 109 0.85 14.60 11.35
C TYR A 109 0.97 16.08 11.73
N GLN A 110 0.74 16.99 10.77
CA GLN A 110 0.89 18.44 10.98
C GLN A 110 -0.11 19.01 11.99
N ASP A 111 -1.24 18.33 12.19
CA ASP A 111 -2.24 18.76 13.17
C ASP A 111 -2.02 18.13 14.53
N LEU A 112 -1.61 16.86 14.57
CA LEU A 112 -1.37 16.15 15.83
C LEU A 112 -0.04 16.53 16.48
N CYS A 113 0.98 16.92 15.73
CA CYS A 113 2.28 17.32 16.30
C CYS A 113 2.22 18.61 17.14
N LYS A 114 1.12 19.38 17.00
CA LYS A 114 0.85 20.58 17.82
C LYS A 114 0.46 20.22 19.25
N ASP A 115 -0.22 19.09 19.41
CA ASP A 115 -0.82 18.67 20.68
C ASP A 115 -0.07 17.50 21.32
N TYR A 116 0.66 16.69 20.53
CA TYR A 116 1.27 15.43 20.94
C TYR A 116 2.73 15.31 20.48
N GLN A 117 3.50 14.48 21.20
CA GLN A 117 4.83 14.06 20.76
C GLN A 117 4.69 12.89 19.76
N ILE A 118 4.59 13.22 18.47
CA ILE A 118 4.35 12.22 17.41
C ILE A 118 5.65 11.64 16.85
N GLU A 119 5.71 10.31 16.78
CA GLU A 119 6.72 9.58 15.99
C GLU A 119 6.06 8.82 14.83
N ILE A 120 6.65 8.94 13.65
CA ILE A 120 6.30 8.14 12.48
C ILE A 120 7.49 7.24 12.17
N PRO A 121 7.48 5.98 12.63
CA PRO A 121 8.62 5.10 12.49
C PRO A 121 8.67 4.50 11.08
N GLN A 122 9.87 4.15 10.60
CA GLN A 122 10.07 3.58 9.28
C GLN A 122 10.97 2.34 9.34
N CYS A 123 10.52 1.25 8.73
CA CYS A 123 11.32 0.07 8.48
C CYS A 123 11.53 -0.07 6.98
N LYS A 124 12.74 0.22 6.48
CA LYS A 124 13.03 0.11 5.05
C LYS A 124 12.83 -1.35 4.57
N PRO A 125 12.30 -1.58 3.36
CA PRO A 125 12.06 -0.60 2.29
C PRO A 125 10.72 0.16 2.37
N LEU A 126 9.93 -0.03 3.43
CA LEU A 126 8.60 0.56 3.54
C LEU A 126 8.63 2.09 3.68
N SER A 127 7.51 2.72 3.34
CA SER A 127 7.27 4.15 3.52
C SER A 127 7.23 4.53 5.00
N PRO A 128 7.51 5.79 5.38
CA PRO A 128 7.37 6.23 6.76
C PRO A 128 5.94 6.02 7.31
N GLY A 129 5.83 5.36 8.45
CA GLY A 129 4.54 5.02 9.07
C GLY A 129 3.88 3.81 8.46
N GLU A 130 4.47 3.16 7.45
CA GLU A 130 3.93 1.95 6.86
C GLU A 130 4.34 0.71 7.68
N ILE A 131 3.37 -0.15 7.97
CA ILE A 131 3.56 -1.44 8.63
C ILE A 131 2.90 -2.57 7.82
N LEU A 132 3.58 -3.70 7.79
CA LEU A 132 3.07 -4.96 7.25
C LEU A 132 3.08 -6.03 8.34
N GLY A 133 2.23 -7.06 8.20
CA GLY A 133 2.21 -8.18 9.15
C GLY A 133 3.57 -8.87 9.32
N CYS A 134 4.40 -8.88 8.27
CA CYS A 134 5.74 -9.47 8.26
C CYS A 134 6.87 -8.45 8.47
N THR A 135 6.59 -7.14 8.51
CA THR A 135 7.61 -6.08 8.61
C THR A 135 7.05 -4.90 9.41
N ALA A 136 7.55 -4.75 10.63
CA ALA A 136 7.13 -3.72 11.56
C ALA A 136 8.35 -3.07 12.23
N SER A 137 8.29 -1.75 12.36
CA SER A 137 9.31 -0.99 13.09
C SER A 137 9.27 -1.36 14.57
N ARG A 138 10.45 -1.52 15.20
CA ARG A 138 10.53 -1.64 16.66
C ARG A 138 10.35 -0.27 17.28
N ILE A 139 9.25 -0.09 18.00
CA ILE A 139 8.92 1.16 18.69
C ILE A 139 9.12 0.95 20.19
N LYS A 140 9.74 1.92 20.86
CA LYS A 140 9.96 1.88 22.31
C LYS A 140 9.37 3.13 22.96
N HIS A 141 8.89 2.99 24.19
CA HIS A 141 8.48 4.09 25.07
C HIS A 141 7.44 5.05 24.44
N LYS A 142 6.27 4.50 24.09
CA LYS A 142 5.09 5.27 23.65
C LYS A 142 3.91 5.03 24.56
N ASP A 143 3.07 6.05 24.67
CA ASP A 143 1.82 6.00 25.43
C ASP A 143 0.73 5.27 24.64
N ALA A 144 0.73 5.39 23.31
CA ALA A 144 -0.16 4.64 22.42
C ALA A 144 0.38 4.49 20.98
N PHE A 145 -0.16 3.50 20.28
CA PHE A 145 0.03 3.27 18.84
C PHE A 145 -1.30 3.56 18.13
N MET A 146 -1.23 4.29 17.03
CA MET A 146 -2.37 4.62 16.18
C MET A 146 -2.13 4.18 14.76
#